data_AF-A0A3D2HXC1-F1
#
_entry.id   AF-A0A3D2HXC1-F1
#
_cell.length_a   1.000
_cell.length_b   1.000
_cell.length_c   1.000
_cell.angle_alpha   90.00
_cell.angle_beta   90.00
_cell.angle_gamma   90.00
#
_symmetry.space_group_name_H-M   'P 1'
#
loop_
_entity.id
_entity.type
_entity.pdbx_description
1 polymer ?
#
loop_
_entity_poly.entity_id
_entity_poly.type
_entity_poly.pdbx_seq_one_letter_code
_entity_poly.pdbx_strand_id
1 'polypeptide(L)' 'MDLLKVNAILSALESQGIPQIIVSDPVVIFYLTGAKIEPGERLLALYLNKDGG' A
#
# COMPACT_ATOMS: atom_id res chain seq x y z
N MET A 1 -10.09 -3.29 2.21
CA MET A 1 -9.25 -2.35 1.43
C MET A 1 -10.10 -1.15 1.05
N ASP A 2 -9.66 0.04 1.44
CA ASP A 2 -10.36 1.29 1.15
C ASP A 2 -9.92 1.82 -0.23
N LEU A 3 -10.80 1.69 -1.22
CA LEU A 3 -10.50 2.00 -2.61
C LEU A 3 -10.25 3.49 -2.85
N LEU A 4 -10.84 4.38 -2.04
CA LEU A 4 -10.60 5.82 -2.17
C LEU A 4 -9.15 6.17 -1.83
N LYS A 5 -8.63 5.61 -0.73
CA LYS A 5 -7.23 5.83 -0.30
C LYS A 5 -6.23 5.22 -1.28
N VAL A 6 -6.49 4.00 -1.74
CA VAL A 6 -5.61 3.32 -2.70
C VAL A 6 -5.55 4.07 -4.02
N ASN A 7 -6.70 4.50 -4.56
CA ASN A 7 -6.74 5.26 -5.81
C ASN A 7 -6.04 6.60 -5.70
N ALA A 8 -6.16 7.31 -4.57
CA ALA A 8 -5.42 8.55 -4.34
C ALA A 8 -3.90 8.34 -4.39
N ILE A 9 -3.40 7.24 -3.82
CA ILE A 9 -1.99 6.87 -3.90
C ILE A 9 -1.60 6.53 -5.34
N LEU A 10 -2.37 5.71 -6.05
CA LEU A 10 -2.09 5.33 -7.42
C LEU A 10 -2.03 6.55 -8.37
N SER A 11 -2.95 7.51 -8.21
CA SER A 11 -2.91 8.77 -8.99
C SER A 11 -1.68 9.62 -8.68
N ALA A 12 -1.26 9.67 -7.41
CA ALA A 12 -0.04 10.38 -7.03
C ALA A 12 1.21 9.71 -7.65
N LEU A 13 1.30 8.38 -7.59
CA LEU A 13 2.37 7.61 -8.22
C LEU A 13 2.42 7.84 -9.73
N GLU A 14 1.26 7.81 -10.40
CA GLU A 14 1.15 8.09 -11.83
C GLU A 14 1.65 9.49 -12.19
N SER A 15 1.25 10.51 -11.42
CA SER A 15 1.73 11.89 -11.63
C SER A 15 3.24 12.07 -11.47
N GLN A 16 3.89 11.18 -10.73
CA GLN A 16 5.34 11.17 -10.49
C GLN A 16 6.09 10.21 -11.42
N GLY A 17 5.39 9.51 -12.32
CA GLY A 17 5.98 8.47 -13.17
C GLY A 17 6.51 7.27 -12.38
N ILE A 18 6.00 7.03 -11.17
CA ILE A 18 6.40 5.92 -10.32
C ILE A 18 5.45 4.74 -10.59
N PRO A 19 5.95 3.57 -11.05
CA PRO A 19 5.08 2.47 -11.46
C PRO A 19 4.50 1.66 -10.28
N GLN A 20 5.15 1.69 -9.12
CA GLN A 20 4.82 0.86 -7.96
C GLN A 20 5.38 1.43 -6.66
N ILE A 21 4.84 1.00 -5.53
CA ILE A 21 5.37 1.29 -4.19
C ILE A 21 5.27 0.07 -3.28
N ILE A 22 6.20 -0.03 -2.33
CA ILE A 22 6.17 -0.99 -1.23
C ILE A 22 5.98 -0.20 0.07
N VAL A 23 4.97 -0.56 0.85
CA VAL A 23 4.68 0.02 2.15
C VAL A 23 4.96 -1.03 3.22
N SER A 24 5.92 -0.80 4.12
CA SER A 24 6.29 -1.75 5.18
C SER A 24 5.81 -1.36 6.58
N ASP A 25 5.22 -0.17 6.74
CA ASP A 25 4.68 0.28 8.03
C ASP A 25 3.34 -0.43 8.32
N PRO A 26 3.24 -1.24 9.40
CA PRO A 26 2.01 -1.94 9.77
C PRO A 26 0.80 -1.02 10.01
N VAL A 27 1.03 0.21 10.48
CA VAL A 27 -0.03 1.19 10.73
C VAL A 27 -0.60 1.71 9.41
N VAL A 28 0.25 1.97 8.42
CA VAL A 28 -0.19 2.39 7.08
C VAL A 28 -0.91 1.23 6.38
N ILE A 29 -0.41 0.01 6.52
CA ILE A 29 -1.07 -1.20 5.99
C ILE A 29 -2.46 -1.35 6.62
N PHE A 30 -2.59 -1.19 7.93
CA PHE A 30 -3.88 -1.22 8.61
C PHE A 30 -4.82 -0.10 8.10
N TYR A 31 -4.31 1.12 7.93
CA TYR A 31 -5.07 2.26 7.43
C TYR A 31 -5.65 2.05 6.01
N LEU A 32 -4.88 1.41 5.12
CA LEU A 32 -5.26 1.16 3.73
C LEU A 32 -6.13 -0.10 3.58
N THR A 33 -5.80 -1.16 4.31
CA THR A 33 -6.40 -2.48 4.09
C THR A 33 -7.52 -2.81 5.09
N GLY A 34 -7.44 -2.26 6.31
CA GLY A 34 -8.21 -2.67 7.48
C GLY A 34 -7.63 -3.90 8.20
N ALA A 35 -6.57 -4.51 7.67
CA ALA A 35 -5.94 -5.69 8.26
C ALA A 35 -4.93 -5.28 9.33
N LYS A 36 -5.23 -5.61 10.59
CA LYS A 36 -4.29 -5.43 11.69
C LYS A 36 -3.36 -6.64 11.75
N ILE A 37 -2.09 -6.42 11.45
CA ILE A 37 -1.06 -7.46 11.42
C ILE A 37 0.10 -7.02 12.31
N GLU A 38 0.52 -7.89 13.23
CA GLU A 38 1.69 -7.70 14.07
C GLU A 38 2.78 -8.66 13.59
N PRO A 39 3.74 -8.20 12.78
CA PRO A 39 4.66 -9.11 12.09
C PRO A 39 5.83 -9.58 12.96
N GLY A 40 6.04 -8.96 14.12
CA GLY A 40 7.24 -9.18 14.93
C GLY A 40 8.49 -8.89 14.09
N GLU A 41 9.38 -9.87 14.00
CA GLU A 41 10.60 -9.76 13.19
C GLU A 41 10.44 -10.15 11.72
N ARG A 42 9.26 -10.66 11.33
CA ARG A 42 9.00 -11.03 9.93
C ARG A 42 8.77 -9.78 9.09
N LEU A 43 9.14 -9.86 7.81
CA LEU A 43 8.82 -8.81 6.86
C LEU A 43 7.30 -8.79 6.59
N LEU A 44 6.69 -7.63 6.85
CA LEU A 44 5.36 -7.28 6.38
C LEU A 44 5.48 -6.14 5.38
N ALA A 45 4.90 -6.33 4.20
CA ALA A 45 4.91 -5.34 3.15
C ALA A 45 3.62 -5.41 2.33
N LEU A 46 3.07 -4.24 2.00
CA LEU A 46 2.00 -4.06 1.05
C LEU A 46 2.58 -3.55 -0.27
N TYR A 47 2.41 -4.35 -1.31
CA TYR A 47 2.80 -4.00 -2.67
C TYR A 47 1.60 -3.38 -3.40
N LEU A 48 1.79 -2.19 -3.97
CA LEU A 48 0.79 -1.50 -4.79
C LEU A 48 1.41 -1.21 -6.15
N ASN A 49 0.73 -1.63 -7.21
CA ASN A 49 1.06 -1.30 -8.59
C ASN A 49 -0.20 -0.83 -9.35
N LYS A 50 0.01 -0.16 -10.48
CA LYS A 50 -1.09 0.27 -11.35
C LYS A 50 -1.76 -0.87 -12.13
N ASP A 51 -1.03 -1.98 -12.33
CA ASP A 51 -1.43 -3.04 -13.25
C ASP A 51 -2.28 -4.15 -12.58
N GLY A 52 -2.42 -4.11 -11.25
CA GLY A 52 -3.02 -5.19 -10.47
C GLY A 52 -2.08 -6.40 -10.39
N GLY A 53 -1.98 -7.02 -9.22
CA GLY A 53 -1.28 -8.28 -8.99
C GLY A 53 -2.26 -9.39 -8.66
#